data_AF-A0A9E1UYW1-F1
#
_entry.id   AF-A0A9E1UYW1-F1
#
_cell.length_a   1.000
_cell.length_b   1.000
_cell.length_c   1.000
_cell.angle_alpha   90.00
_cell.angle_beta   90.00
_cell.angle_gamma   90.00
#
_symmetry.space_group_name_H-M   'P 1'
#
loop_
_entity.id
_entity.type
_entity.pdbx_description
1 polymer ?
#
loop_
_entity_poly.entity_id
_entity_poly.type
_entity_poly.pdbx_seq_one_letter_code
_entity_poly.pdbx_strand_id
1 'polypeptide(L)'
;PDEPQVRAAADAVHAAKLKLLWIPWFRAVGWDRWRACGIDVAIMQPNYAFFSNHRGAVRRNRLAVNANLSRRAGMGVEIELPMYCNDPASARYFLEYLADGAAQRHGYQEGATAYYLGAKNLGMLGQSSRPWQRQLARALAEYVAGKAIDVPGPRLAWTADGRKAAVLGDGNLGKAMSLRQATGFLPQMELVAKLDVFLDGSGPASPFSGLVRVDLRRKGGEWHPGGWAIHPSPTVGDGPWQVVTVPLEGKADAVRVSMDPAPGSPPPRVRELAIELAQGTGRNTVPSLARGCTYRAGTMPEAVYGDSGGELTDGVVPATGFFSGQTVGWHGHRAVVCFDLGHPVRVDRVEAHVEGGGYAAVKWPAQAVLMVGRDTPPAMGLSGAGALPDAFSWTAAGEVVIDQQRTRDAANGHLVFAPPQPLESRYLNLIFATRGWFMLSEVKVFAGDTNLAAGRPYTVHPAPAAKSSSPYADDGIRLTDGFVARAFLRHDITGWSTGREHLIALDLLGRVPCRKVTVWTLAGGLHGIRAPEAVVVAVQDNQGNWREVGRSLRPADLLEKGGLVALPYSVQLDGTAPRALRATIIRKTGWAMVSEVQIE
;
A
#
# COMPACT_ATOMS: atom_id res chain seq x y z
N PRO A 1 -9.51 -27.84 12.57
CA PRO A 1 -9.58 -28.30 13.97
C PRO A 1 -10.92 -27.96 14.62
N ASP A 2 -11.50 -26.79 14.29
CA ASP A 2 -12.68 -26.25 14.99
C ASP A 2 -14.05 -26.72 14.44
N GLU A 3 -14.09 -27.42 13.30
CA GLU A 3 -15.36 -27.84 12.67
C GLU A 3 -16.25 -28.71 13.57
N PRO A 4 -15.72 -29.69 14.34
CA PRO A 4 -16.55 -30.44 15.27
C PRO A 4 -17.25 -29.55 16.31
N GLN A 5 -16.55 -28.54 16.83
CA GLN A 5 -17.08 -27.59 17.81
C GLN A 5 -18.14 -26.69 17.18
N VAL A 6 -17.93 -26.23 15.94
CA VAL A 6 -18.93 -25.43 15.22
C VAL A 6 -20.18 -26.26 14.93
N ARG A 7 -20.05 -27.53 14.53
CA ARG A 7 -21.20 -28.43 14.34
C ARG A 7 -21.99 -28.64 15.63
N ALA A 8 -21.31 -28.91 16.74
CA ALA A 8 -21.97 -29.05 18.04
C ALA A 8 -22.73 -27.77 18.45
N ALA A 9 -22.18 -26.58 18.13
CA ALA A 9 -22.89 -25.32 18.35
C ALA A 9 -24.12 -25.18 17.44
N ALA A 10 -24.02 -25.57 16.17
CA ALA A 10 -25.16 -25.58 15.24
C ALA A 10 -26.27 -26.54 15.73
N ASP A 11 -25.91 -27.76 16.15
CA ASP A 11 -26.85 -28.75 16.67
C ASP A 11 -27.60 -28.22 17.90
N ALA A 12 -26.91 -27.52 18.82
CA ALA A 12 -27.54 -26.90 19.99
C ALA A 12 -28.53 -25.79 19.60
N VAL A 13 -28.17 -24.94 18.61
CA VAL A 13 -29.05 -23.88 18.09
C VAL A 13 -30.27 -24.48 17.39
N HIS A 14 -30.10 -25.54 16.62
CA HIS A 14 -31.19 -26.24 15.93
C HIS A 14 -32.11 -26.99 16.89
N ALA A 15 -31.58 -27.59 17.96
CA ALA A 15 -32.37 -28.20 19.03
C ALA A 15 -33.29 -27.18 19.73
N ALA A 16 -32.85 -25.92 19.81
CA ALA A 16 -33.66 -24.79 20.27
C ALA A 16 -34.63 -24.24 19.20
N LYS A 17 -34.72 -24.87 18.02
CA LYS A 17 -35.52 -24.44 16.85
C LYS A 17 -35.13 -23.06 16.31
N LEU A 18 -33.88 -22.66 16.50
CA LEU A 18 -33.32 -21.39 16.00
C LEU A 18 -32.46 -21.63 14.75
N LYS A 19 -31.94 -20.52 14.18
CA LYS A 19 -31.07 -20.51 13.00
C LYS A 19 -29.70 -19.95 13.37
N LEU A 20 -28.64 -20.54 12.82
CA LEU A 20 -27.26 -20.09 13.02
C LEU A 20 -26.80 -19.24 11.82
N LEU A 21 -26.52 -17.96 12.09
CA LEU A 21 -25.93 -17.01 11.15
C LEU A 21 -24.44 -16.85 11.42
N TRP A 22 -23.62 -16.83 10.38
CA TRP A 22 -22.20 -16.48 10.47
C TRP A 22 -21.82 -15.37 9.49
N ILE A 23 -21.09 -14.36 9.98
CA ILE A 23 -20.52 -13.30 9.16
C ILE A 23 -18.99 -13.41 9.21
N PRO A 24 -18.37 -14.24 8.35
CA PRO A 24 -16.91 -14.31 8.28
C PRO A 24 -16.30 -13.04 7.69
N TRP A 25 -15.17 -12.61 8.24
CA TRP A 25 -14.26 -11.69 7.56
C TRP A 25 -13.76 -12.28 6.23
N PHE A 26 -13.24 -11.44 5.34
CA PHE A 26 -12.93 -11.83 3.96
C PHE A 26 -11.95 -13.02 3.89
N ARG A 27 -12.43 -14.17 3.40
CA ARG A 27 -11.70 -15.45 3.36
C ARG A 27 -11.21 -15.94 4.73
N ALA A 28 -11.99 -15.73 5.78
CA ALA A 28 -11.76 -16.38 7.07
C ALA A 28 -11.56 -17.89 6.89
N VAL A 29 -10.68 -18.52 7.68
CA VAL A 29 -10.41 -19.96 7.55
C VAL A 29 -11.73 -20.74 7.65
N GLY A 30 -12.00 -21.59 6.66
CA GLY A 30 -13.23 -22.39 6.60
C GLY A 30 -14.48 -21.63 6.12
N TRP A 31 -14.35 -20.40 5.61
CA TRP A 31 -15.48 -19.59 5.10
C TRP A 31 -16.35 -20.34 4.08
N ASP A 32 -15.75 -21.20 3.25
CA ASP A 32 -16.38 -21.98 2.19
C ASP A 32 -16.99 -23.31 2.70
N ARG A 33 -16.74 -23.67 3.96
CA ARG A 33 -17.23 -24.90 4.59
C ARG A 33 -18.42 -24.70 5.51
N TRP A 34 -18.99 -23.49 5.55
CA TRP A 34 -20.06 -23.11 6.47
C TRP A 34 -21.26 -24.08 6.48
N ARG A 35 -21.70 -24.55 5.30
CA ARG A 35 -22.80 -25.53 5.19
C ARG A 35 -22.46 -26.87 5.84
N ALA A 36 -21.22 -27.35 5.65
CA ALA A 36 -20.75 -28.60 6.25
C ALA A 36 -20.60 -28.49 7.78
N CYS A 37 -20.64 -27.27 8.32
CA CYS A 37 -20.66 -26.99 9.75
C CYS A 37 -22.08 -26.79 10.31
N GLY A 38 -23.14 -26.97 9.51
CA GLY A 38 -24.53 -26.81 9.95
C GLY A 38 -24.99 -25.35 10.08
N ILE A 39 -24.21 -24.38 9.60
CA ILE A 39 -24.61 -22.96 9.57
C ILE A 39 -25.74 -22.80 8.52
N ASP A 40 -26.78 -22.04 8.85
CA ASP A 40 -27.96 -21.85 7.98
C ASP A 40 -27.79 -20.70 6.99
N VAL A 41 -27.16 -19.61 7.44
CA VAL A 41 -26.92 -18.41 6.64
C VAL A 41 -25.49 -17.96 6.87
N ALA A 42 -24.76 -17.72 5.80
CA ALA A 42 -23.44 -17.12 5.86
C ALA A 42 -23.36 -15.88 4.96
N ILE A 43 -22.76 -14.81 5.46
CA ILE A 43 -22.65 -13.52 4.77
C ILE A 43 -21.18 -13.07 4.85
N MET A 44 -20.47 -13.03 3.73
CA MET A 44 -19.04 -12.68 3.78
C MET A 44 -18.85 -11.17 3.87
N GLN A 45 -18.09 -10.74 4.87
CA GLN A 45 -17.66 -9.36 5.05
C GLN A 45 -16.48 -9.03 4.11
N PRO A 46 -16.59 -8.06 3.19
CA PRO A 46 -15.48 -7.72 2.27
C PRO A 46 -14.26 -7.09 2.95
N ASN A 47 -14.45 -6.39 4.07
CA ASN A 47 -13.47 -5.58 4.79
C ASN A 47 -12.90 -4.39 4.00
N TYR A 48 -13.48 -4.06 2.84
CA TYR A 48 -13.05 -2.95 1.99
C TYR A 48 -13.24 -1.58 2.67
N ALA A 49 -14.25 -1.43 3.53
CA ALA A 49 -14.56 -0.16 4.22
C ALA A 49 -13.59 0.19 5.37
N PHE A 50 -12.76 -0.73 5.82
CA PHE A 50 -11.91 -0.52 6.99
C PHE A 50 -10.53 -0.03 6.58
N PHE A 51 -10.37 1.30 6.66
CA PHE A 51 -9.15 2.07 6.41
C PHE A 51 -7.88 1.51 7.05
N SER A 52 -8.01 0.73 8.13
CA SER A 52 -6.92 0.40 9.05
C SER A 52 -6.09 -0.84 8.69
N ASN A 53 -6.36 -1.57 7.61
CA ASN A 53 -5.54 -2.75 7.28
C ASN A 53 -4.83 -2.65 5.91
N HIS A 54 -4.99 -1.53 5.18
CA HIS A 54 -4.99 -1.60 3.73
C HIS A 54 -4.31 -0.42 3.03
N ARG A 55 -3.15 0.07 3.51
CA ARG A 55 -2.24 1.11 2.93
C ARG A 55 -2.17 1.18 1.40
N GLY A 56 -3.27 1.52 0.77
CA GLY A 56 -3.58 1.13 -0.58
C GLY A 56 -3.42 -0.36 -1.01
N ALA A 57 -3.34 -1.34 -0.11
CA ALA A 57 -3.19 -2.75 -0.52
C ALA A 57 -4.50 -3.42 -0.96
N VAL A 58 -5.65 -2.91 -0.50
CA VAL A 58 -6.98 -3.41 -0.90
C VAL A 58 -7.66 -2.32 -1.71
N ARG A 59 -8.12 -2.70 -2.91
CA ARG A 59 -8.82 -1.83 -3.84
C ARG A 59 -10.25 -2.30 -4.02
N ARG A 60 -11.03 -1.52 -4.76
CA ARG A 60 -12.42 -1.82 -5.12
C ARG A 60 -12.60 -3.23 -5.71
N ASN A 61 -11.57 -3.81 -6.35
CA ASN A 61 -11.56 -5.20 -6.82
C ASN A 61 -11.94 -6.21 -5.72
N ARG A 62 -11.69 -5.89 -4.44
CA ARG A 62 -12.13 -6.69 -3.28
C ARG A 62 -13.63 -6.97 -3.29
N LEU A 63 -14.46 -6.01 -3.67
CA LEU A 63 -15.91 -6.18 -3.74
C LEU A 63 -16.28 -7.20 -4.83
N ALA A 64 -15.61 -7.14 -5.98
CA ALA A 64 -15.80 -8.10 -7.06
C ALA A 64 -15.39 -9.52 -6.65
N VAL A 65 -14.22 -9.66 -5.98
CA VAL A 65 -13.73 -10.96 -5.50
C VAL A 65 -14.67 -11.52 -4.43
N ASN A 66 -15.07 -10.71 -3.45
CA ASN A 66 -16.02 -11.12 -2.41
C ASN A 66 -17.34 -11.57 -3.05
N ALA A 67 -17.95 -10.77 -3.90
CA ALA A 67 -19.22 -11.09 -4.54
C ALA A 67 -19.17 -12.42 -5.32
N ASN A 68 -18.08 -12.67 -6.07
CA ASN A 68 -17.91 -13.93 -6.78
C ASN A 68 -17.74 -15.13 -5.83
N LEU A 69 -16.92 -15.00 -4.78
CA LEU A 69 -16.73 -16.07 -3.80
C LEU A 69 -18.04 -16.37 -3.05
N SER A 70 -18.73 -15.32 -2.62
CA SER A 70 -20.03 -15.42 -1.95
C SER A 70 -21.05 -16.10 -2.85
N ARG A 71 -21.17 -15.70 -4.12
CA ARG A 71 -22.06 -16.38 -5.08
C ARG A 71 -21.75 -17.86 -5.22
N ARG A 72 -20.47 -18.23 -5.41
CA ARG A 72 -20.05 -19.63 -5.56
C ARG A 72 -20.32 -20.48 -4.32
N ALA A 73 -20.13 -19.91 -3.14
CA ALA A 73 -20.44 -20.57 -1.88
C ALA A 73 -21.88 -20.34 -1.41
N GLY A 74 -22.75 -19.74 -2.22
CA GLY A 74 -24.12 -19.34 -1.90
C GLY A 74 -24.26 -18.59 -0.56
N MET A 75 -23.35 -17.65 -0.32
CA MET A 75 -23.34 -16.71 0.80
C MET A 75 -23.88 -15.35 0.37
N GLY A 76 -24.29 -14.54 1.35
CA GLY A 76 -24.53 -13.11 1.19
C GLY A 76 -23.25 -12.27 1.20
N VAL A 77 -23.40 -10.97 0.97
CA VAL A 77 -22.32 -9.97 1.11
C VAL A 77 -22.71 -8.95 2.17
N GLU A 78 -21.80 -8.62 3.08
CA GLU A 78 -22.06 -7.56 4.05
C GLU A 78 -21.75 -6.17 3.47
N ILE A 79 -22.60 -5.20 3.78
CA ILE A 79 -22.38 -3.78 3.51
C ILE A 79 -21.78 -3.13 4.76
N GLU A 80 -20.57 -2.61 4.63
CA GLU A 80 -19.83 -2.00 5.73
C GLU A 80 -19.79 -0.48 5.58
N LEU A 81 -20.34 0.23 6.57
CA LEU A 81 -20.13 1.66 6.69
C LEU A 81 -18.72 1.88 7.28
N PRO A 82 -17.88 2.72 6.65
CA PRO A 82 -16.54 2.95 7.15
C PRO A 82 -16.53 3.49 8.59
N MET A 83 -15.58 3.01 9.41
CA MET A 83 -15.50 3.38 10.84
C MET A 83 -15.40 4.90 11.05
N TYR A 84 -14.75 5.60 10.12
CA TYR A 84 -14.63 7.05 10.07
C TYR A 84 -15.60 7.69 9.06
N CYS A 85 -16.86 7.22 8.98
CA CYS A 85 -17.89 7.73 8.06
C CYS A 85 -18.18 9.24 8.13
N ASN A 86 -17.64 9.94 9.13
CA ASN A 86 -17.70 11.39 9.26
C ASN A 86 -16.64 12.14 8.42
N ASP A 87 -15.72 11.41 7.79
CA ASP A 87 -14.70 11.95 6.89
C ASP A 87 -15.19 11.90 5.43
N PRO A 88 -15.20 13.02 4.69
CA PRO A 88 -15.51 13.02 3.26
C PRO A 88 -14.68 12.04 2.43
N ALA A 89 -13.40 11.80 2.78
CA ALA A 89 -12.54 10.85 2.08
C ALA A 89 -13.04 9.39 2.22
N SER A 90 -13.86 9.12 3.24
CA SER A 90 -14.44 7.80 3.48
C SER A 90 -15.73 7.52 2.70
N ALA A 91 -16.42 8.58 2.26
CA ALA A 91 -17.73 8.51 1.64
C ALA A 91 -17.73 7.62 0.39
N ARG A 92 -16.66 7.69 -0.40
CA ARG A 92 -16.49 6.93 -1.65
C ARG A 92 -16.58 5.43 -1.43
N TYR A 93 -15.91 4.89 -0.40
CA TYR A 93 -15.90 3.46 -0.12
C TYR A 93 -17.32 2.94 0.10
N PHE A 94 -18.11 3.64 0.91
CA PHE A 94 -19.50 3.24 1.16
C PHE A 94 -20.35 3.27 -0.11
N LEU A 95 -20.21 4.32 -0.93
CA LEU A 95 -20.92 4.40 -2.21
C LEU A 95 -20.49 3.30 -3.18
N GLU A 96 -19.22 2.90 -3.21
CA GLU A 96 -18.74 1.77 -4.02
C GLU A 96 -19.35 0.43 -3.57
N TYR A 97 -19.50 0.19 -2.26
CA TYR A 97 -20.26 -0.98 -1.77
C TYR A 97 -21.68 -1.03 -2.34
N LEU A 98 -22.38 0.10 -2.33
CA LEU A 98 -23.77 0.15 -2.79
C LEU A 98 -23.85 0.04 -4.32
N ALA A 99 -22.96 0.75 -5.03
CA ALA A 99 -22.95 0.76 -6.48
C ALA A 99 -22.59 -0.62 -7.06
N ASP A 100 -21.60 -1.29 -6.49
CA ASP A 100 -21.15 -2.61 -6.95
C ASP A 100 -22.13 -3.73 -6.63
N GLY A 101 -23.02 -3.51 -5.66
CA GLY A 101 -24.09 -4.46 -5.33
C GLY A 101 -25.21 -4.51 -6.35
N ALA A 102 -25.35 -3.47 -7.18
CA ALA A 102 -26.43 -3.39 -8.14
C ALA A 102 -26.43 -4.56 -9.13
N ALA A 103 -27.62 -4.94 -9.62
CA ALA A 103 -27.85 -6.08 -10.52
C ALA A 103 -26.90 -6.11 -11.73
N GLN A 104 -26.70 -4.94 -12.35
CA GLN A 104 -25.85 -4.77 -13.53
C GLN A 104 -24.33 -4.86 -13.26
N ARG A 105 -23.91 -4.93 -11.98
CA ARG A 105 -22.50 -5.07 -11.57
C ARG A 105 -22.24 -6.43 -10.94
N HIS A 106 -22.35 -6.55 -9.62
CA HIS A 106 -22.11 -7.79 -8.91
C HIS A 106 -23.36 -8.38 -8.26
N GLY A 107 -24.50 -7.69 -8.31
CA GLY A 107 -25.82 -8.25 -8.04
C GLY A 107 -26.08 -8.74 -6.61
N TYR A 108 -25.21 -8.42 -5.64
CA TYR A 108 -25.44 -8.82 -4.26
C TYR A 108 -26.54 -8.00 -3.55
N GLN A 109 -27.06 -6.94 -4.18
CA GLN A 109 -28.27 -6.22 -3.75
C GLN A 109 -29.52 -7.09 -3.77
N GLU A 110 -29.56 -8.11 -4.64
CA GLU A 110 -30.66 -9.06 -4.75
C GLU A 110 -30.49 -10.26 -3.80
N GLY A 111 -29.35 -10.36 -3.12
CA GLY A 111 -29.02 -11.46 -2.20
C GLY A 111 -29.17 -11.09 -0.72
N ALA A 112 -28.97 -12.08 0.15
CA ALA A 112 -28.88 -11.85 1.58
C ALA A 112 -27.76 -10.85 1.89
N THR A 113 -28.10 -9.79 2.62
CA THR A 113 -27.20 -8.70 2.95
C THR A 113 -27.26 -8.42 4.45
N ALA A 114 -26.11 -8.29 5.09
CA ALA A 114 -25.99 -7.73 6.44
C ALA A 114 -25.47 -6.29 6.37
N TYR A 115 -25.73 -5.50 7.40
CA TYR A 115 -25.36 -4.08 7.42
C TYR A 115 -24.56 -3.74 8.68
N TYR A 116 -23.24 -3.59 8.53
CA TYR A 116 -22.37 -3.10 9.59
C TYR A 116 -22.33 -1.56 9.54
N LEU A 117 -23.32 -0.92 10.17
CA LEU A 117 -23.50 0.54 10.08
C LEU A 117 -23.05 1.31 11.33
N GLY A 118 -22.67 0.62 12.40
CA GLY A 118 -22.44 1.23 13.71
C GLY A 118 -23.72 1.69 14.40
N ALA A 119 -23.73 1.68 15.74
CA ALA A 119 -24.97 1.80 16.53
C ALA A 119 -25.78 3.08 16.28
N LYS A 120 -25.11 4.23 16.05
CA LYS A 120 -25.77 5.54 15.86
C LYS A 120 -25.39 6.25 14.57
N ASN A 121 -24.48 5.69 13.76
CA ASN A 121 -23.88 6.45 12.67
C ASN A 121 -24.90 6.73 11.56
N LEU A 122 -25.78 5.79 11.22
CA LEU A 122 -26.79 6.05 10.18
C LEU A 122 -27.73 7.19 10.57
N GLY A 123 -28.21 7.21 11.82
CA GLY A 123 -29.04 8.30 12.35
C GLY A 123 -28.31 9.64 12.36
N MET A 124 -27.04 9.64 12.79
CA MET A 124 -26.15 10.80 12.74
C MET A 124 -25.96 11.31 11.30
N LEU A 125 -25.72 10.44 10.33
CA LEU A 125 -25.56 10.80 8.92
C LEU A 125 -26.86 11.41 8.36
N GLY A 126 -28.01 10.77 8.64
CA GLY A 126 -29.32 11.24 8.17
C GLY A 126 -29.75 12.59 8.75
N GLN A 127 -29.36 12.89 10.00
CA GLN A 127 -29.70 14.14 10.70
C GLN A 127 -28.62 15.22 10.61
N SER A 128 -27.50 14.93 9.93
CA SER A 128 -26.37 15.85 9.86
C SER A 128 -26.72 17.15 9.16
N SER A 129 -26.15 18.26 9.62
CA SER A 129 -26.18 19.54 8.90
C SER A 129 -25.38 19.51 7.60
N ARG A 130 -24.43 18.58 7.45
CA ARG A 130 -23.58 18.42 6.25
C ARG A 130 -24.35 17.67 5.14
N PRO A 131 -24.60 18.29 3.96
CA PRO A 131 -25.40 17.67 2.91
C PRO A 131 -24.86 16.33 2.40
N TRP A 132 -23.54 16.19 2.25
CA TRP A 132 -22.92 14.96 1.78
C TRP A 132 -23.13 13.77 2.73
N GLN A 133 -23.27 14.02 4.04
CA GLN A 133 -23.55 12.96 5.02
C GLN A 133 -24.99 12.46 4.89
N ARG A 134 -25.95 13.38 4.71
CA ARG A 134 -27.35 13.01 4.43
C ARG A 134 -27.48 12.26 3.11
N GLN A 135 -26.63 12.56 2.12
CA GLN A 135 -26.58 11.83 0.85
C GLN A 135 -26.17 10.37 1.05
N LEU A 136 -25.24 10.05 1.95
CA LEU A 136 -24.89 8.65 2.25
C LEU A 136 -26.06 7.86 2.84
N ALA A 137 -26.79 8.47 3.79
CA ALA A 137 -27.99 7.84 4.36
C ALA A 137 -29.08 7.64 3.29
N ARG A 138 -29.27 8.61 2.39
CA ARG A 138 -30.20 8.49 1.27
C ARG A 138 -29.78 7.39 0.28
N ALA A 139 -28.50 7.32 -0.08
CA ALA A 139 -27.98 6.31 -0.98
C ALA A 139 -28.21 4.89 -0.42
N LEU A 140 -28.05 4.68 0.89
CA LEU A 140 -28.40 3.40 1.50
C LEU A 140 -29.90 3.10 1.38
N ALA A 141 -30.77 4.07 1.64
CA ALA A 141 -32.22 3.87 1.50
C ALA A 141 -32.62 3.55 0.05
N GLU A 142 -32.00 4.22 -0.93
CA GLU A 142 -32.19 3.95 -2.36
C GLU A 142 -31.69 2.55 -2.74
N TYR A 143 -30.53 2.13 -2.22
CA TYR A 143 -29.99 0.79 -2.41
C TYR A 143 -30.91 -0.28 -1.83
N VAL A 144 -31.42 -0.09 -0.61
CA VAL A 144 -32.38 -1.02 0.01
C VAL A 144 -33.68 -1.10 -0.81
N ALA A 145 -34.07 0.00 -1.45
CA ALA A 145 -35.21 0.04 -2.36
C ALA A 145 -34.92 -0.55 -3.77
N GLY A 146 -33.78 -1.19 -3.98
CA GLY A 146 -33.40 -1.83 -5.25
C GLY A 146 -32.91 -0.85 -6.33
N LYS A 147 -32.62 0.41 -5.98
CA LYS A 147 -32.09 1.38 -6.95
C LYS A 147 -30.58 1.23 -7.09
N ALA A 148 -30.08 1.43 -8.30
CA ALA A 148 -28.65 1.53 -8.56
C ALA A 148 -28.09 2.83 -7.96
N ILE A 149 -26.93 2.74 -7.30
CA ILE A 149 -26.25 3.88 -6.69
C ILE A 149 -25.09 4.32 -7.57
N ASP A 150 -24.94 5.64 -7.71
CA ASP A 150 -23.78 6.24 -8.39
C ASP A 150 -22.66 6.56 -7.40
N VAL A 151 -21.42 6.45 -7.87
CA VAL A 151 -20.21 6.89 -7.16
C VAL A 151 -19.72 8.19 -7.80
N PRO A 152 -19.82 9.34 -7.10
CA PRO A 152 -19.33 10.61 -7.61
C PRO A 152 -17.84 10.57 -7.93
N GLY A 153 -17.46 11.17 -9.06
CA GLY A 153 -16.09 11.26 -9.53
C GLY A 153 -16.01 11.39 -11.04
N PRO A 154 -14.83 11.72 -11.60
CA PRO A 154 -14.65 11.80 -13.03
C PRO A 154 -14.82 10.42 -13.69
N ARG A 155 -15.76 10.32 -14.64
CA ARG A 155 -15.82 9.21 -15.60
C ARG A 155 -15.25 9.69 -16.92
N LEU A 156 -14.04 9.26 -17.24
CA LEU A 156 -13.37 9.75 -18.44
C LEU A 156 -13.92 9.07 -19.70
N ALA A 157 -14.08 9.87 -20.76
CA ALA A 157 -14.22 9.32 -22.09
C ALA A 157 -12.84 8.86 -22.57
N TRP A 158 -12.63 7.54 -22.58
CA TRP A 158 -11.38 6.94 -23.02
C TRP A 158 -11.36 6.71 -24.53
N THR A 159 -10.20 6.93 -25.13
CA THR A 159 -9.87 6.51 -26.49
C THR A 159 -8.68 5.55 -26.49
N ALA A 160 -8.77 4.50 -27.29
CA ALA A 160 -7.72 3.52 -27.51
C ALA A 160 -7.64 3.25 -29.02
N ASP A 161 -6.43 3.27 -29.60
CA ASP A 161 -6.20 3.09 -31.03
C ASP A 161 -7.10 3.98 -31.92
N GLY A 162 -7.29 5.25 -31.50
CA GLY A 162 -8.12 6.22 -32.20
C GLY A 162 -9.63 6.00 -32.09
N ARG A 163 -10.10 5.00 -31.32
CA ARG A 163 -11.52 4.66 -31.16
C ARG A 163 -11.99 4.87 -29.73
N LYS A 164 -13.28 5.19 -29.55
CA LYS A 164 -13.90 5.30 -28.22
C LYS A 164 -13.91 3.94 -27.51
N ALA A 165 -13.41 3.91 -26.28
CA ALA A 165 -13.32 2.71 -25.44
C ALA A 165 -14.25 2.82 -24.23
N ALA A 166 -15.57 2.72 -24.47
CA ALA A 166 -16.58 2.97 -23.43
C ALA A 166 -16.46 2.07 -22.20
N VAL A 167 -15.98 0.84 -22.37
CA VAL A 167 -15.79 -0.14 -21.27
C VAL A 167 -14.78 0.33 -20.22
N LEU A 168 -13.84 1.22 -20.58
CA LEU A 168 -12.77 1.63 -19.68
C LEU A 168 -13.22 2.63 -18.60
N GLY A 169 -14.42 3.21 -18.72
CA GLY A 169 -14.93 4.23 -17.79
C GLY A 169 -16.37 4.00 -17.33
N ASP A 170 -16.91 2.80 -17.54
CA ASP A 170 -18.32 2.49 -17.22
C ASP A 170 -18.55 2.16 -15.73
N GLY A 171 -17.47 1.90 -15.00
CA GLY A 171 -17.51 1.57 -13.58
C GLY A 171 -18.02 0.15 -13.29
N ASN A 172 -18.13 -0.75 -14.26
CA ASN A 172 -18.78 -2.05 -14.04
C ASN A 172 -17.79 -3.20 -13.75
N LEU A 173 -16.48 -2.98 -13.91
CA LEU A 173 -15.46 -4.05 -13.88
C LEU A 173 -15.84 -5.28 -14.73
N GLY A 174 -16.60 -5.04 -15.79
CA GLY A 174 -17.27 -6.04 -16.63
C GLY A 174 -16.32 -6.60 -17.69
N LYS A 175 -16.69 -6.45 -18.97
CA LYS A 175 -15.92 -7.02 -20.09
C LYS A 175 -14.53 -6.38 -20.19
N ALA A 176 -13.50 -7.23 -20.31
CA ALA A 176 -12.13 -6.77 -20.52
C ALA A 176 -11.80 -6.58 -22.01
N MET A 177 -10.85 -5.70 -22.31
CA MET A 177 -10.27 -5.50 -23.64
C MET A 177 -8.74 -5.56 -23.60
N SER A 178 -8.11 -6.10 -24.65
CA SER A 178 -6.66 -6.02 -24.80
C SER A 178 -6.27 -4.58 -25.07
N LEU A 179 -5.34 -4.02 -24.29
CA LEU A 179 -5.01 -2.60 -24.33
C LEU A 179 -3.52 -2.38 -24.06
N ARG A 180 -2.82 -1.64 -24.92
CA ARG A 180 -1.44 -1.18 -24.64
C ARG A 180 -1.38 0.29 -24.28
N GLN A 181 -2.33 1.08 -24.79
CA GLN A 181 -2.37 2.51 -24.50
C GLN A 181 -3.80 3.03 -24.58
N ALA A 182 -4.17 3.94 -23.68
CA ALA A 182 -5.41 4.71 -23.77
C ALA A 182 -5.20 6.15 -23.32
N THR A 183 -6.00 7.06 -23.90
CA THR A 183 -6.02 8.47 -23.53
C THR A 183 -7.41 8.84 -22.99
N GLY A 184 -7.46 9.54 -21.86
CA GLY A 184 -8.69 10.02 -21.24
C GLY A 184 -8.65 11.53 -21.09
N PHE A 185 -9.79 12.19 -21.24
CA PHE A 185 -9.92 13.65 -21.14
C PHE A 185 -10.75 14.04 -19.93
N LEU A 186 -10.18 14.87 -19.06
CA LEU A 186 -10.87 15.49 -17.94
C LEU A 186 -11.68 16.69 -18.45
N PRO A 187 -12.86 16.96 -17.87
CA PRO A 187 -13.72 18.06 -18.33
C PRO A 187 -13.09 19.45 -18.07
N GLN A 188 -12.15 19.52 -17.13
CA GLN A 188 -11.39 20.72 -16.79
C GLN A 188 -10.02 20.35 -16.23
N MET A 189 -9.19 21.36 -15.98
CA MET A 189 -7.91 21.20 -15.28
C MET A 189 -8.12 20.71 -13.85
N GLU A 190 -7.66 19.50 -13.55
CA GLU A 190 -7.82 18.88 -12.24
C GLU A 190 -6.48 18.43 -11.65
N LEU A 191 -6.39 18.43 -10.31
CA LEU A 191 -5.27 17.82 -9.59
C LEU A 191 -5.54 16.33 -9.44
N VAL A 192 -4.72 15.50 -10.08
CA VAL A 192 -4.85 14.03 -10.05
C VAL A 192 -4.04 13.44 -8.89
N ALA A 193 -4.49 12.31 -8.34
CA ALA A 193 -3.83 11.65 -7.21
C ALA A 193 -3.38 10.22 -7.51
N LYS A 194 -4.18 9.46 -8.25
CA LYS A 194 -3.81 8.12 -8.71
C LYS A 194 -4.67 7.70 -9.91
N LEU A 195 -4.24 6.61 -10.55
CA LEU A 195 -5.02 5.88 -11.53
C LEU A 195 -4.95 4.38 -11.22
N ASP A 196 -6.11 3.74 -11.14
CA ASP A 196 -6.23 2.29 -11.00
C ASP A 196 -6.50 1.66 -12.37
N VAL A 197 -5.66 0.69 -12.77
CA VAL A 197 -5.85 -0.17 -13.93
C VAL A 197 -6.42 -1.50 -13.44
N PHE A 198 -7.72 -1.72 -13.66
CA PHE A 198 -8.34 -2.99 -13.33
C PHE A 198 -8.11 -3.98 -14.45
N LEU A 199 -7.48 -5.10 -14.11
CA LEU A 199 -7.04 -6.13 -15.04
C LEU A 199 -7.89 -7.39 -14.90
N ASP A 200 -8.02 -8.09 -16.03
CA ASP A 200 -8.59 -9.41 -16.09
C ASP A 200 -7.49 -10.48 -16.06
N GLY A 201 -7.37 -11.15 -14.92
CA GLY A 201 -6.47 -12.29 -14.73
C GLY A 201 -7.06 -13.63 -15.20
N SER A 202 -8.29 -13.67 -15.73
CA SER A 202 -8.88 -14.91 -16.29
C SER A 202 -8.49 -15.08 -17.75
N GLY A 203 -7.51 -15.92 -18.06
CA GLY A 203 -7.13 -16.23 -19.44
C GLY A 203 -6.19 -17.44 -19.55
N PRO A 204 -6.13 -18.09 -20.73
CA PRO A 204 -5.26 -19.23 -20.98
C PRO A 204 -3.78 -18.87 -21.18
N ALA A 205 -3.47 -17.59 -21.44
CA ALA A 205 -2.10 -17.05 -21.45
C ALA A 205 -1.72 -16.53 -20.06
N SER A 206 -0.42 -16.56 -19.73
CA SER A 206 0.08 -16.03 -18.45
C SER A 206 -0.47 -14.63 -18.19
N PRO A 207 -1.05 -14.34 -17.03
CA PRO A 207 -1.62 -13.03 -16.72
C PRO A 207 -0.56 -11.92 -16.83
N PHE A 208 -1.01 -10.71 -17.20
CA PHE A 208 -0.12 -9.58 -17.49
C PHE A 208 0.90 -9.34 -16.39
N SER A 209 2.16 -9.24 -16.79
CA SER A 209 3.27 -8.71 -16.00
C SER A 209 3.93 -7.61 -16.83
N GLY A 210 4.25 -6.48 -16.21
CA GLY A 210 4.77 -5.35 -16.97
C GLY A 210 4.83 -4.04 -16.21
N LEU A 211 5.25 -3.01 -16.94
CA LEU A 211 5.30 -1.63 -16.48
C LEU A 211 4.05 -0.88 -16.94
N VAL A 212 3.44 -0.13 -16.03
CA VAL A 212 2.37 0.82 -16.31
C VAL A 212 2.92 2.22 -16.10
N ARG A 213 2.76 3.09 -17.09
CA ARG A 213 3.14 4.50 -17.07
C ARG A 213 1.92 5.36 -17.31
N VAL A 214 1.86 6.50 -16.63
CA VAL A 214 0.82 7.50 -16.85
C VAL A 214 1.49 8.83 -17.12
N ASP A 215 1.23 9.37 -18.32
CA ASP A 215 1.59 10.73 -18.68
C ASP A 215 0.38 11.66 -18.51
N LEU A 216 0.67 12.91 -18.20
CA LEU A 216 -0.29 13.98 -18.00
C LEU A 216 -0.06 15.07 -19.04
N ARG A 217 -1.14 15.73 -19.45
CA ARG A 217 -1.09 16.90 -20.33
C ARG A 217 -1.79 18.08 -19.68
N ARG A 218 -1.30 19.28 -19.96
CA ARG A 218 -1.92 20.55 -19.54
C ARG A 218 -2.29 21.42 -20.73
N LYS A 219 -3.59 21.73 -20.89
CA LYS A 219 -4.13 22.73 -21.84
C LYS A 219 -3.62 22.54 -23.27
N GLY A 220 -3.60 21.30 -23.75
CA GLY A 220 -3.12 20.98 -25.10
C GLY A 220 -1.60 21.10 -25.30
N GLY A 221 -0.82 21.35 -24.23
CA GLY A 221 0.64 21.34 -24.27
C GLY A 221 1.25 19.94 -24.39
N GLU A 222 2.54 19.83 -24.08
CA GLU A 222 3.26 18.56 -24.14
C GLU A 222 2.83 17.58 -23.04
N TRP A 223 3.08 16.30 -23.31
CA TRP A 223 2.92 15.23 -22.33
C TRP A 223 4.12 15.22 -21.39
N HIS A 224 3.85 15.13 -20.09
CA HIS A 224 4.88 14.98 -19.06
C HIS A 224 4.58 13.78 -18.17
N PRO A 225 5.59 13.12 -17.58
CA PRO A 225 5.37 11.99 -16.69
C PRO A 225 4.50 12.39 -15.49
N GLY A 226 3.49 11.58 -15.18
CA GLY A 226 2.62 11.71 -14.01
C GLY A 226 2.87 10.66 -12.94
N GLY A 227 3.24 9.44 -13.35
CA GLY A 227 3.58 8.35 -12.44
C GLY A 227 3.79 7.02 -13.14
N TRP A 228 4.23 6.02 -12.39
CA TRP A 228 4.52 4.68 -12.87
C TRP A 228 4.26 3.61 -11.81
N ALA A 229 4.03 2.38 -12.26
CA ALA A 229 3.94 1.18 -11.42
C ALA A 229 4.38 -0.08 -12.17
N ILE A 230 5.02 -1.01 -11.49
CA ILE A 230 5.40 -2.34 -11.96
C ILE A 230 4.39 -3.33 -11.40
N HIS A 231 3.80 -4.14 -12.28
CA HIS A 231 2.99 -5.30 -11.91
C HIS A 231 3.82 -6.55 -12.21
N PRO A 232 4.54 -7.12 -11.22
CA PRO A 232 5.50 -8.19 -11.49
C PRO A 232 4.83 -9.54 -11.72
N SER A 233 3.72 -9.79 -11.03
CA SER A 233 2.94 -11.02 -11.13
C SER A 233 1.55 -10.78 -10.56
N PRO A 234 0.56 -11.64 -10.86
CA PRO A 234 -0.76 -11.52 -10.25
C PRO A 234 -0.71 -11.69 -8.74
N THR A 235 -1.58 -10.97 -8.06
CA THR A 235 -1.91 -11.22 -6.67
C THR A 235 -2.85 -12.41 -6.58
N VAL A 236 -2.37 -13.56 -6.05
CA VAL A 236 -3.17 -14.79 -5.86
C VAL A 236 -4.49 -14.51 -5.11
N GLY A 237 -4.44 -13.62 -4.13
CA GLY A 237 -5.62 -13.19 -3.35
C GLY A 237 -6.76 -12.61 -4.18
N ASP A 238 -6.45 -12.02 -5.33
CA ASP A 238 -7.39 -11.23 -6.12
C ASP A 238 -8.01 -12.04 -7.28
N GLY A 239 -7.53 -13.27 -7.50
CA GLY A 239 -8.04 -14.15 -8.54
C GLY A 239 -8.01 -13.48 -9.91
N PRO A 240 -9.11 -13.44 -10.68
CA PRO A 240 -9.11 -12.77 -11.98
C PRO A 240 -9.39 -11.26 -11.92
N TRP A 241 -9.65 -10.66 -10.76
CA TRP A 241 -9.87 -9.21 -10.62
C TRP A 241 -8.60 -8.53 -10.12
N GLN A 242 -7.57 -8.48 -10.97
CA GLN A 242 -6.29 -7.87 -10.65
C GLN A 242 -6.37 -6.34 -10.73
N VAL A 243 -5.44 -5.63 -10.08
CA VAL A 243 -5.40 -4.17 -10.11
C VAL A 243 -3.96 -3.67 -10.02
N VAL A 244 -3.63 -2.67 -10.83
CA VAL A 244 -2.39 -1.89 -10.73
C VAL A 244 -2.74 -0.47 -10.36
N THR A 245 -2.20 0.04 -9.26
CA THR A 245 -2.37 1.45 -8.88
C THR A 245 -1.12 2.24 -9.25
N VAL A 246 -1.30 3.27 -10.07
CA VAL A 246 -0.27 4.24 -10.39
C VAL A 246 -0.52 5.50 -9.55
N PRO A 247 0.35 5.84 -8.57
CA PRO A 247 0.28 7.13 -7.90
C PRO A 247 0.61 8.24 -8.90
N LEU A 248 -0.14 9.33 -8.87
CA LEU A 248 0.01 10.45 -9.81
C LEU A 248 0.30 11.75 -9.08
N GLU A 249 1.12 12.59 -9.71
CA GLU A 249 1.41 13.94 -9.22
C GLU A 249 1.28 14.95 -10.35
N GLY A 250 0.42 15.96 -10.15
CA GLY A 250 0.30 17.11 -11.04
C GLY A 250 -1.13 17.45 -11.45
N LYS A 251 -1.28 18.60 -12.11
CA LYS A 251 -2.53 19.02 -12.73
C LYS A 251 -2.61 18.56 -14.18
N ALA A 252 -3.78 18.13 -14.64
CA ALA A 252 -3.99 17.64 -16.00
C ALA A 252 -5.41 17.92 -16.54
N ASP A 253 -5.55 17.99 -17.87
CA ASP A 253 -6.83 17.94 -18.61
C ASP A 253 -6.91 16.70 -19.49
N ALA A 254 -5.79 16.01 -19.68
CA ALA A 254 -5.76 14.71 -20.31
C ALA A 254 -4.72 13.81 -19.62
N VAL A 255 -5.02 12.52 -19.62
CA VAL A 255 -4.17 11.46 -19.10
C VAL A 255 -3.94 10.44 -20.19
N ARG A 256 -2.72 9.91 -20.28
CA ARG A 256 -2.37 8.82 -21.18
C ARG A 256 -1.79 7.69 -20.35
N VAL A 257 -2.41 6.52 -20.42
CA VAL A 257 -1.95 5.31 -19.76
C VAL A 257 -1.25 4.46 -20.81
N SER A 258 -0.01 4.08 -20.56
CA SER A 258 0.79 3.19 -21.40
C SER A 258 1.19 1.96 -20.59
N MET A 259 1.06 0.78 -21.20
CA MET A 259 1.30 -0.50 -20.54
C MET A 259 2.26 -1.34 -21.38
N ASP A 260 3.44 -1.57 -20.83
CA ASP A 260 4.55 -2.26 -21.47
C ASP A 260 4.70 -3.65 -20.83
N PRO A 261 4.29 -4.74 -21.51
CA PRO A 261 4.48 -6.10 -21.01
C PRO A 261 5.96 -6.42 -20.83
N ALA A 262 6.27 -7.14 -19.76
CA ALA A 262 7.58 -7.77 -19.59
C ALA A 262 7.84 -8.80 -20.70
N PRO A 263 9.11 -9.14 -21.01
CA PRO A 263 9.44 -10.20 -21.95
C PRO A 263 8.65 -11.49 -21.65
N GLY A 264 7.96 -12.03 -22.65
CA GLY A 264 7.12 -13.23 -22.51
C GLY A 264 5.72 -13.01 -21.92
N SER A 265 5.40 -11.82 -21.40
CA SER A 265 4.05 -11.47 -20.95
C SER A 265 3.13 -11.09 -22.12
N PRO A 266 1.85 -11.49 -22.11
CA PRO A 266 0.89 -11.00 -23.10
C PRO A 266 0.54 -9.52 -22.85
N PRO A 267 -0.12 -8.85 -23.82
CA PRO A 267 -0.76 -7.56 -23.61
C PRO A 267 -1.78 -7.60 -22.45
N PRO A 268 -1.94 -6.51 -21.69
CA PRO A 268 -2.90 -6.50 -20.60
C PRO A 268 -4.33 -6.54 -21.11
N ARG A 269 -5.17 -7.29 -20.40
CA ARG A 269 -6.62 -7.28 -20.55
C ARG A 269 -7.20 -6.35 -19.49
N VAL A 270 -7.66 -5.18 -19.90
CA VAL A 270 -8.12 -4.11 -19.02
C VAL A 270 -9.65 -4.11 -18.96
N ARG A 271 -10.20 -4.13 -17.75
CA ARG A 271 -11.64 -4.03 -17.45
C ARG A 271 -12.08 -2.59 -17.26
N GLU A 272 -11.23 -1.77 -16.62
CA GLU A 272 -11.55 -0.38 -16.27
C GLU A 272 -10.26 0.40 -16.03
N LEU A 273 -10.29 1.70 -16.35
CA LEU A 273 -9.29 2.69 -15.98
C LEU A 273 -9.98 3.76 -15.12
N ALA A 274 -9.71 3.74 -13.81
CA ALA A 274 -10.35 4.64 -12.86
C ALA A 274 -9.35 5.70 -12.37
N ILE A 275 -9.64 6.97 -12.63
CA ILE A 275 -8.84 8.09 -12.15
C ILE A 275 -9.42 8.65 -10.84
N GLU A 276 -8.55 8.97 -9.89
CA GLU A 276 -8.94 9.64 -8.65
C GLU A 276 -8.29 11.02 -8.55
N LEU A 277 -9.10 12.02 -8.19
CA LEU A 277 -8.66 13.40 -8.01
C LEU A 277 -8.24 13.65 -6.56
N ALA A 278 -7.25 14.52 -6.35
CA ALA A 278 -6.71 14.81 -5.02
C ALA A 278 -7.74 15.39 -4.03
N GLN A 279 -8.78 16.09 -4.51
CA GLN A 279 -9.82 16.64 -3.65
C GLN A 279 -10.65 15.56 -2.91
N GLY A 280 -10.66 14.31 -3.41
CA GLY A 280 -11.43 13.20 -2.85
C GLY A 280 -10.66 12.30 -1.86
N THR A 281 -9.34 12.45 -1.73
CA THR A 281 -8.48 11.45 -1.05
C THR A 281 -8.19 11.77 0.42
N GLY A 282 -8.43 13.00 0.87
CA GLY A 282 -7.96 13.48 2.18
C GLY A 282 -6.43 13.62 2.28
N ARG A 283 -5.71 13.55 1.15
CA ARG A 283 -4.24 13.62 1.05
C ARG A 283 -3.80 14.58 -0.05
N ASN A 284 -2.62 15.16 0.12
CA ASN A 284 -1.90 15.81 -0.98
C ASN A 284 -0.56 15.10 -1.20
N THR A 285 -0.14 14.95 -2.45
CA THR A 285 1.24 14.58 -2.77
C THR A 285 2.12 15.83 -2.81
N VAL A 286 3.29 15.77 -2.18
CA VAL A 286 4.30 16.82 -2.26
C VAL A 286 5.59 16.27 -2.85
N PRO A 287 6.25 16.99 -3.78
CA PRO A 287 7.57 16.58 -4.27
C PRO A 287 8.55 16.66 -3.10
N SER A 288 9.41 15.65 -2.98
CA SER A 288 10.43 15.63 -1.93
C SER A 288 11.66 14.83 -2.31
N LEU A 289 12.83 15.38 -1.98
CA LEU A 289 14.12 14.66 -1.98
C LEU A 289 14.16 13.53 -0.94
N ALA A 290 13.35 13.62 0.12
CA ALA A 290 13.24 12.58 1.12
C ALA A 290 12.44 11.36 0.61
N ARG A 291 11.76 11.47 -0.54
CA ARG A 291 10.83 10.44 -1.00
C ARG A 291 11.54 9.09 -1.16
N GLY A 292 11.07 8.08 -0.42
CA GLY A 292 11.65 6.75 -0.37
C GLY A 292 12.83 6.59 0.59
N CYS A 293 13.42 7.67 1.11
CA CYS A 293 14.52 7.59 2.06
C CYS A 293 14.10 6.87 3.35
N THR A 294 15.02 6.11 3.95
CA THR A 294 14.82 5.58 5.29
C THR A 294 14.89 6.64 6.35
N TYR A 295 14.10 6.42 7.39
CA TYR A 295 14.25 7.16 8.63
C TYR A 295 13.98 6.26 9.84
N ARG A 296 14.38 6.76 11.01
CA ARG A 296 14.05 6.17 12.32
C ARG A 296 13.33 7.22 13.15
N ALA A 297 12.15 6.91 13.65
CA ALA A 297 11.42 7.79 14.55
C ALA A 297 11.49 7.33 16.02
N GLY A 298 11.97 8.21 16.90
CA GLY A 298 12.14 7.98 18.33
C GLY A 298 13.20 6.94 18.68
N THR A 299 13.12 6.39 19.89
CA THR A 299 13.77 5.12 20.26
C THR A 299 12.88 4.00 19.73
N MET A 300 13.12 3.53 18.52
CA MET A 300 12.43 2.34 18.03
C MET A 300 12.77 1.17 18.98
N PRO A 301 11.77 0.40 19.43
CA PRO A 301 12.05 -0.81 20.19
C PRO A 301 12.95 -1.74 19.37
N GLU A 302 13.70 -2.60 20.07
CA GLU A 302 14.56 -3.56 19.40
C GLU A 302 13.74 -4.44 18.44
N ALA A 303 14.33 -4.73 17.27
CA ALA A 303 13.72 -5.60 16.29
C ALA A 303 13.53 -7.01 16.89
N VAL A 304 12.42 -7.67 16.58
CA VAL A 304 12.16 -9.04 17.07
C VAL A 304 13.13 -10.03 16.42
N TYR A 305 13.38 -9.82 15.13
CA TYR A 305 14.31 -10.57 14.30
C TYR A 305 15.17 -9.54 13.57
N GLY A 306 16.16 -9.04 14.29
CA GLY A 306 17.00 -7.92 13.88
C GLY A 306 18.01 -8.27 12.80
N ASP A 307 18.79 -7.25 12.46
CA ASP A 307 19.90 -7.31 11.51
C ASP A 307 21.05 -6.51 12.12
N SER A 308 22.18 -7.18 12.35
CA SER A 308 23.43 -6.60 12.85
C SER A 308 24.32 -6.17 11.69
N GLY A 309 23.87 -6.37 10.44
CA GLY A 309 24.49 -5.87 9.21
C GLY A 309 25.28 -6.92 8.43
N GLY A 310 25.13 -8.21 8.74
CA GLY A 310 25.82 -9.29 8.03
C GLY A 310 25.01 -10.58 7.87
N GLU A 311 23.91 -10.72 8.59
CA GLU A 311 23.09 -11.94 8.64
C GLU A 311 22.54 -12.38 7.28
N LEU A 312 22.42 -11.48 6.30
CA LEU A 312 21.92 -11.82 4.95
C LEU A 312 23.03 -12.14 3.94
N THR A 313 24.29 -12.09 4.35
CA THR A 313 25.46 -12.33 3.48
C THR A 313 26.54 -13.18 4.14
N ASP A 314 26.24 -13.83 5.25
CA ASP A 314 27.20 -14.64 6.03
C ASP A 314 27.32 -16.08 5.52
N GLY A 315 26.49 -16.47 4.55
CA GLY A 315 26.47 -17.80 3.95
C GLY A 315 25.62 -18.81 4.72
N VAL A 316 24.88 -18.39 5.75
CA VAL A 316 24.13 -19.28 6.64
C VAL A 316 22.66 -19.37 6.25
N VAL A 317 22.19 -20.59 6.00
CA VAL A 317 20.75 -20.88 5.83
C VAL A 317 20.32 -21.85 6.94
N PRO A 318 19.64 -21.39 8.01
CA PRO A 318 19.39 -22.19 9.18
C PRO A 318 18.36 -23.30 8.91
N ALA A 319 18.74 -24.55 9.16
CA ALA A 319 17.83 -25.71 9.02
C ALA A 319 16.61 -25.64 9.96
N THR A 320 16.75 -24.96 11.10
CA THR A 320 15.66 -24.76 12.08
C THR A 320 14.80 -23.52 11.79
N GLY A 321 15.14 -22.73 10.77
CA GLY A 321 14.43 -21.49 10.45
C GLY A 321 14.62 -20.42 11.52
N PHE A 322 13.64 -19.51 11.62
CA PHE A 322 13.71 -18.31 12.46
C PHE A 322 13.95 -18.57 13.97
N PHE A 323 13.72 -19.79 14.44
CA PHE A 323 14.12 -20.19 15.80
C PHE A 323 15.62 -20.14 16.05
N SER A 324 16.44 -20.13 14.99
CA SER A 324 17.91 -20.02 15.11
C SER A 324 18.39 -18.65 15.59
N GLY A 325 17.55 -17.62 15.46
CA GLY A 325 17.96 -16.22 15.64
C GLY A 325 18.84 -15.66 14.50
N GLN A 326 19.09 -16.44 13.44
CA GLN A 326 19.96 -16.10 12.30
C GLN A 326 19.13 -15.76 11.07
N THR A 327 18.05 -15.00 11.26
CA THR A 327 17.12 -14.61 10.19
C THR A 327 16.63 -13.21 10.48
N VAL A 328 16.52 -12.41 9.43
CA VAL A 328 16.00 -11.04 9.53
C VAL A 328 14.51 -11.03 9.18
N GLY A 329 13.71 -10.34 10.00
CA GLY A 329 12.25 -10.40 9.92
C GLY A 329 11.54 -9.06 9.72
N TRP A 330 10.58 -9.05 8.80
CA TRP A 330 9.63 -7.94 8.59
C TRP A 330 8.20 -8.41 8.79
N HIS A 331 7.30 -7.49 9.15
CA HIS A 331 5.90 -7.82 9.38
C HIS A 331 4.95 -6.90 8.60
N GLY A 332 4.21 -7.47 7.64
CA GLY A 332 3.07 -6.84 6.96
C GLY A 332 3.38 -5.67 6.00
N HIS A 333 4.63 -5.24 5.87
CA HIS A 333 5.06 -4.16 4.97
C HIS A 333 6.05 -4.67 3.93
N ARG A 334 6.33 -3.84 2.92
CA ARG A 334 7.38 -4.13 1.95
C ARG A 334 8.72 -4.24 2.68
N ALA A 335 9.53 -5.22 2.31
CA ALA A 335 10.93 -5.32 2.71
C ALA A 335 11.79 -5.11 1.47
N VAL A 336 12.89 -4.37 1.60
CA VAL A 336 13.84 -4.11 0.51
C VAL A 336 15.25 -4.36 1.02
N VAL A 337 16.02 -5.16 0.29
CA VAL A 337 17.45 -5.37 0.55
C VAL A 337 18.24 -4.73 -0.58
N CYS A 338 19.11 -3.79 -0.25
CA CYS A 338 19.85 -2.97 -1.20
C CYS A 338 21.34 -3.27 -1.13
N PHE A 339 21.94 -3.56 -2.28
CA PHE A 339 23.36 -3.82 -2.48
C PHE A 339 24.00 -2.74 -3.35
N ASP A 340 25.22 -2.32 -2.98
CA ASP A 340 26.16 -1.63 -3.87
C ASP A 340 27.37 -2.55 -4.09
N LEU A 341 27.53 -3.05 -5.31
CA LEU A 341 28.64 -3.92 -5.69
C LEU A 341 29.95 -3.15 -5.91
N GLY A 342 29.93 -1.82 -5.77
CA GLY A 342 31.06 -0.91 -5.85
C GLY A 342 31.36 -0.43 -7.28
N HIS A 343 31.17 -1.30 -8.27
CA HIS A 343 31.29 -0.99 -9.70
C HIS A 343 30.31 -1.85 -10.52
N PRO A 344 29.97 -1.46 -11.76
CA PRO A 344 29.17 -2.30 -12.64
C PRO A 344 29.82 -3.66 -12.87
N VAL A 345 29.07 -4.72 -12.60
CA VAL A 345 29.48 -6.11 -12.79
C VAL A 345 28.34 -6.90 -13.42
N ARG A 346 28.68 -8.02 -14.07
CA ARG A 346 27.69 -8.96 -14.59
C ARG A 346 26.99 -9.69 -13.44
N VAL A 347 25.67 -9.77 -13.50
CA VAL A 347 24.82 -10.52 -12.58
C VAL A 347 23.96 -11.48 -13.40
N ASP A 348 24.18 -12.78 -13.20
CA ASP A 348 23.47 -13.85 -13.93
C ASP A 348 22.17 -14.25 -13.23
N ARG A 349 22.20 -14.35 -11.90
CA ARG A 349 21.01 -14.63 -11.07
C ARG A 349 21.21 -14.11 -9.65
N VAL A 350 20.10 -13.95 -8.95
CA VAL A 350 20.09 -13.71 -7.50
C VAL A 350 19.22 -14.77 -6.84
N GLU A 351 19.62 -15.24 -5.67
CA GLU A 351 18.86 -16.16 -4.83
C GLU A 351 18.57 -15.49 -3.48
N ALA A 352 17.33 -15.60 -3.01
CA ALA A 352 16.92 -15.13 -1.69
C ALA A 352 16.33 -16.29 -0.89
N HIS A 353 16.99 -16.72 0.18
CA HIS A 353 16.56 -17.81 1.04
C HIS A 353 15.58 -17.32 2.09
N VAL A 354 14.36 -17.85 2.03
CA VAL A 354 13.18 -17.39 2.75
C VAL A 354 12.50 -18.53 3.50
N GLU A 355 11.62 -18.17 4.43
CA GLU A 355 10.78 -19.14 5.13
C GLU A 355 9.30 -18.92 4.88
N GLY A 356 8.53 -19.99 5.00
CA GLY A 356 7.08 -19.95 4.85
C GLY A 356 6.40 -21.24 5.26
N GLY A 357 5.14 -21.39 4.86
CA GLY A 357 4.27 -22.50 5.25
C GLY A 357 3.10 -22.10 6.15
N GLY A 358 3.17 -20.94 6.83
CA GLY A 358 2.05 -20.36 7.58
C GLY A 358 2.12 -20.49 9.10
N TYR A 359 2.99 -21.36 9.64
CA TYR A 359 3.22 -21.47 11.07
C TYR A 359 3.67 -20.11 11.65
N ALA A 360 3.13 -19.74 12.82
CA ALA A 360 3.37 -18.44 13.47
C ALA A 360 3.13 -17.20 12.56
N ALA A 361 2.28 -17.34 11.54
CA ALA A 361 2.04 -16.34 10.51
C ALA A 361 3.29 -15.97 9.67
N VAL A 362 4.31 -16.83 9.62
CA VAL A 362 5.44 -16.75 8.69
C VAL A 362 4.97 -17.21 7.32
N LYS A 363 5.08 -16.33 6.32
CA LYS A 363 4.56 -16.56 4.97
C LYS A 363 5.59 -16.24 3.91
N TRP A 364 5.50 -16.99 2.82
CA TRP A 364 6.14 -16.61 1.56
C TRP A 364 5.75 -15.18 1.16
N PRO A 365 6.66 -14.41 0.55
CA PRO A 365 6.32 -13.10 0.03
C PRO A 365 5.25 -13.26 -1.06
N ALA A 366 4.29 -12.33 -1.08
CA ALA A 366 3.21 -12.33 -2.07
C ALA A 366 3.73 -12.00 -3.49
N GLN A 367 4.77 -11.18 -3.56
CA GLN A 367 5.51 -10.81 -4.77
C GLN A 367 6.95 -10.53 -4.38
N ALA A 368 7.89 -10.82 -5.27
CA ALA A 368 9.30 -10.48 -5.11
C ALA A 368 9.87 -9.99 -6.45
N VAL A 369 10.62 -8.89 -6.42
CA VAL A 369 11.20 -8.25 -7.61
C VAL A 369 12.66 -7.89 -7.35
N LEU A 370 13.53 -8.21 -8.30
CA LEU A 370 14.86 -7.64 -8.39
C LEU A 370 14.79 -6.41 -9.27
N MET A 371 15.20 -5.25 -8.76
CA MET A 371 15.45 -4.04 -9.54
C MET A 371 16.94 -3.75 -9.56
N VAL A 372 17.49 -3.41 -10.72
CA VAL A 372 18.91 -3.16 -10.90
C VAL A 372 19.18 -1.80 -11.54
N GLY A 373 20.25 -1.15 -11.11
CA GLY A 373 20.79 0.07 -11.70
C GLY A 373 22.29 -0.07 -11.98
N ARG A 374 22.76 0.52 -13.09
CA ARG A 374 24.19 0.51 -13.45
C ARG A 374 24.95 1.65 -12.79
N ASP A 375 24.45 2.87 -12.93
CA ASP A 375 25.16 4.10 -12.52
C ASP A 375 24.54 4.75 -11.29
N THR A 376 23.24 4.52 -11.06
CA THR A 376 22.48 5.05 -9.93
C THR A 376 21.70 3.92 -9.23
N PRO A 377 21.47 4.02 -7.90
CA PRO A 377 20.59 3.10 -7.20
C PRO A 377 19.17 3.10 -7.81
N PRO A 378 18.55 1.93 -8.04
CA PRO A 378 17.19 1.88 -8.56
C PRO A 378 16.17 2.27 -7.48
N ALA A 379 14.90 2.38 -7.88
CA ALA A 379 13.81 2.64 -6.95
C ALA A 379 13.72 1.57 -5.85
N MET A 380 13.28 1.97 -4.66
CA MET A 380 13.02 1.06 -3.52
C MET A 380 11.56 0.61 -3.45
N GLY A 381 10.73 0.95 -4.44
CA GLY A 381 9.32 0.57 -4.51
C GLY A 381 8.92 0.19 -5.93
N LEU A 382 7.77 -0.48 -6.04
CA LEU A 382 7.23 -0.92 -7.34
C LEU A 382 6.37 0.15 -8.00
N SER A 383 6.28 1.35 -7.44
CA SER A 383 5.50 2.46 -8.01
C SER A 383 6.00 3.79 -7.49
N GLY A 384 5.84 4.84 -8.28
CA GLY A 384 6.20 6.20 -7.90
C GLY A 384 5.44 7.24 -8.72
N ALA A 385 5.21 8.41 -8.12
CA ALA A 385 4.64 9.55 -8.84
C ALA A 385 5.75 10.31 -9.58
N GLY A 386 5.38 10.94 -10.70
CA GLY A 386 6.30 11.66 -11.58
C GLY A 386 7.04 10.75 -12.57
N ALA A 387 8.27 11.12 -12.90
CA ALA A 387 9.09 10.39 -13.87
C ALA A 387 9.46 9.00 -13.36
N LEU A 388 9.51 8.06 -14.31
CA LEU A 388 10.18 6.79 -14.11
C LEU A 388 11.68 7.07 -13.87
N PRO A 389 12.31 6.50 -12.83
CA PRO A 389 13.75 6.67 -12.62
C PRO A 389 14.56 6.23 -13.84
N ASP A 390 15.66 6.92 -14.11
CA ASP A 390 16.52 6.62 -15.25
C ASP A 390 17.15 5.22 -15.14
N ALA A 391 17.32 4.56 -16.29
CA ALA A 391 18.21 3.40 -16.49
C ALA A 391 18.13 2.28 -15.42
N PHE A 392 16.93 1.77 -15.13
CA PHE A 392 16.79 0.53 -14.36
C PHE A 392 16.21 -0.62 -15.20
N SER A 393 16.59 -1.84 -14.83
CA SER A 393 15.94 -3.07 -15.29
C SER A 393 15.32 -3.79 -14.10
N TRP A 394 14.33 -4.64 -14.36
CA TRP A 394 13.71 -5.42 -13.31
C TRP A 394 13.39 -6.84 -13.76
N THR A 395 13.29 -7.75 -12.79
CA THR A 395 12.92 -9.15 -13.01
C THR A 395 12.15 -9.63 -11.80
N ALA A 396 10.99 -10.25 -12.04
CA ALA A 396 10.23 -10.91 -10.98
C ALA A 396 10.94 -12.20 -10.56
N ALA A 397 10.80 -12.59 -9.29
CA ALA A 397 11.22 -13.92 -8.87
C ALA A 397 10.37 -15.00 -9.54
N GLY A 398 10.95 -16.19 -9.73
CA GLY A 398 10.21 -17.42 -9.98
C GLY A 398 9.38 -17.84 -8.77
N GLU A 399 8.70 -19.00 -8.90
CA GLU A 399 8.04 -19.63 -7.76
C GLU A 399 9.06 -20.00 -6.66
N VAL A 400 8.59 -20.06 -5.42
CA VAL A 400 9.42 -20.51 -4.30
C VAL A 400 9.82 -21.97 -4.52
N VAL A 401 11.12 -22.24 -4.53
CA VAL A 401 11.66 -23.59 -4.50
C VAL A 401 11.75 -24.02 -3.03
N ILE A 402 11.11 -25.14 -2.69
CA ILE A 402 11.16 -25.67 -1.32
C ILE A 402 12.45 -26.47 -1.14
N ASP A 403 13.32 -25.97 -0.26
CA ASP A 403 14.58 -26.62 0.08
C ASP A 403 14.39 -27.70 1.14
N GLN A 404 13.54 -27.42 2.12
CA GLN A 404 13.30 -28.31 3.25
C GLN A 404 11.90 -28.11 3.84
N GLN A 405 11.09 -29.17 3.83
CA GLN A 405 9.83 -29.21 4.56
C GLN A 405 10.10 -29.62 6.02
N ARG A 406 9.88 -28.72 6.99
CA ARG A 406 10.09 -29.01 8.43
C ARG A 406 8.87 -29.61 9.10
N THR A 407 7.72 -29.00 8.88
CA THR A 407 6.40 -29.48 9.34
C THR A 407 5.39 -29.26 8.22
N ARG A 408 4.12 -29.66 8.40
CA ARG A 408 3.07 -29.36 7.42
C ARG A 408 2.98 -27.87 7.04
N ASP A 409 3.19 -27.00 8.02
CA ASP A 409 2.98 -25.55 7.90
C ASP A 409 4.28 -24.74 8.09
N ALA A 410 5.45 -25.37 8.00
CA ALA A 410 6.75 -24.69 8.10
C ALA A 410 7.78 -25.31 7.16
N ALA A 411 8.42 -24.47 6.34
CA ALA A 411 9.44 -24.87 5.38
C ALA A 411 10.53 -23.79 5.20
N ASN A 412 11.69 -24.21 4.74
CA ASN A 412 12.71 -23.37 4.12
C ASN A 412 12.56 -23.45 2.61
N GLY A 413 12.81 -22.34 1.93
CA GLY A 413 12.89 -22.31 0.48
C GLY A 413 13.72 -21.14 -0.01
N HIS A 414 13.83 -21.02 -1.31
CA HIS A 414 14.45 -19.86 -1.93
C HIS A 414 13.69 -19.38 -3.15
N LEU A 415 13.86 -18.10 -3.43
CA LEU A 415 13.39 -17.44 -4.64
C LEU A 415 14.57 -17.23 -5.57
N VAL A 416 14.38 -17.56 -6.85
CA VAL A 416 15.38 -17.31 -7.89
C VAL A 416 14.93 -16.13 -8.75
N PHE A 417 15.79 -15.13 -8.87
CA PHE A 417 15.66 -14.03 -9.81
C PHE A 417 16.62 -14.27 -10.96
N ALA A 418 16.10 -14.79 -12.07
CA ALA A 418 16.86 -15.14 -13.25
C ALA A 418 16.42 -14.25 -14.43
N PRO A 419 17.10 -13.12 -14.69
CA PRO A 419 16.79 -12.29 -15.84
C PRO A 419 17.02 -13.07 -17.15
N PRO A 420 16.26 -12.81 -18.23
CA PRO A 420 16.41 -13.54 -19.50
C PRO A 420 17.82 -13.41 -20.11
N GLN A 421 18.51 -12.33 -19.80
CA GLN A 421 19.91 -12.10 -20.13
C GLN A 421 20.62 -11.58 -18.89
N PRO A 422 21.92 -11.88 -18.71
CA PRO A 422 22.69 -11.34 -17.61
C PRO A 422 22.62 -9.82 -17.56
N LEU A 423 22.46 -9.27 -16.36
CA LEU A 423 22.34 -7.84 -16.13
C LEU A 423 23.73 -7.26 -15.82
N GLU A 424 24.12 -6.17 -16.49
CA GLU A 424 25.27 -5.38 -16.06
C GLU A 424 24.80 -4.34 -15.03
N SER A 425 25.21 -4.49 -13.78
CA SER A 425 24.69 -3.69 -12.68
C SER A 425 25.70 -3.47 -11.57
N ARG A 426 25.61 -2.30 -10.93
CA ARG A 426 26.29 -1.98 -9.67
C ARG A 426 25.34 -2.09 -8.49
N TYR A 427 24.11 -1.61 -8.64
CA TYR A 427 23.14 -1.48 -7.56
C TYR A 427 21.99 -2.46 -7.73
N LEU A 428 21.66 -3.20 -6.69
CA LEU A 428 20.58 -4.18 -6.70
C LEU A 428 19.64 -3.93 -5.52
N ASN A 429 18.35 -3.80 -5.80
CA ASN A 429 17.30 -3.75 -4.78
C ASN A 429 16.39 -4.98 -4.94
N LEU A 430 16.40 -5.87 -3.94
CA LEU A 430 15.43 -6.96 -3.84
C LEU A 430 14.22 -6.47 -3.06
N ILE A 431 13.06 -6.42 -3.69
CA ILE A 431 11.82 -5.88 -3.14
C ILE A 431 10.82 -7.00 -2.90
N PHE A 432 10.36 -7.15 -1.66
CA PHE A 432 9.42 -8.18 -1.23
C PHE A 432 8.11 -7.57 -0.71
N ALA A 433 6.97 -7.99 -1.26
CA ALA A 433 5.65 -7.65 -0.72
C ALA A 433 5.21 -8.70 0.30
N THR A 434 5.01 -8.33 1.56
CA THR A 434 4.77 -9.28 2.67
C THR A 434 3.31 -9.23 3.16
N ARG A 435 2.81 -10.34 3.73
CA ARG A 435 1.43 -10.48 4.25
C ARG A 435 1.39 -11.20 5.60
N GLY A 436 2.27 -10.80 6.51
CA GLY A 436 2.52 -11.47 7.80
C GLY A 436 4.00 -11.31 8.13
N TRP A 437 4.55 -12.25 8.89
CA TRP A 437 5.99 -12.34 9.06
C TRP A 437 6.63 -12.82 7.75
N PHE A 438 7.62 -12.08 7.29
CA PHE A 438 8.52 -12.44 6.22
C PHE A 438 9.90 -12.59 6.82
N MET A 439 10.49 -13.78 6.67
CA MET A 439 11.81 -14.12 7.20
C MET A 439 12.75 -14.36 6.03
N LEU A 440 13.88 -13.66 6.05
CA LEU A 440 14.96 -13.78 5.08
C LEU A 440 16.21 -14.21 5.84
N SER A 441 16.89 -15.24 5.33
CA SER A 441 18.09 -15.79 5.95
C SER A 441 19.35 -15.46 5.17
N GLU A 442 19.29 -15.43 3.84
CA GLU A 442 20.50 -15.25 3.04
C GLU A 442 20.15 -14.70 1.65
N VAL A 443 20.99 -13.82 1.11
CA VAL A 443 20.92 -13.33 -0.27
C VAL A 443 22.23 -13.61 -0.97
N LYS A 444 22.14 -14.30 -2.11
CA LYS A 444 23.30 -14.65 -2.94
C LYS A 444 23.17 -14.01 -4.31
N VAL A 445 24.20 -13.31 -4.75
CA VAL A 445 24.24 -12.62 -6.05
C VAL A 445 25.30 -13.29 -6.91
N PHE A 446 24.92 -13.94 -8.01
CA PHE A 446 25.83 -14.79 -8.77
C PHE A 446 26.31 -14.15 -10.08
N ALA A 447 27.62 -14.28 -10.32
CA ALA A 447 28.26 -14.16 -11.62
C ALA A 447 28.95 -15.50 -11.94
N GLY A 448 28.35 -16.28 -12.83
CA GLY A 448 28.63 -17.71 -12.99
C GLY A 448 28.40 -18.45 -11.67
N ASP A 449 29.47 -19.02 -11.14
CA ASP A 449 29.49 -19.74 -9.86
C ASP A 449 29.95 -18.89 -8.67
N THR A 450 30.36 -17.63 -8.92
CA THR A 450 30.87 -16.74 -7.87
C THR A 450 29.72 -15.99 -7.18
N ASN A 451 29.58 -16.14 -5.86
CA ASN A 451 28.67 -15.31 -5.06
C ASN A 451 29.34 -13.95 -4.73
N LEU A 452 28.90 -12.90 -5.41
CA LEU A 452 29.36 -11.54 -5.23
C LEU A 452 28.89 -10.90 -3.92
N ALA A 453 27.82 -11.39 -3.30
CA ALA A 453 27.25 -10.82 -2.08
C ALA A 453 27.94 -11.32 -0.79
N ALA A 454 28.69 -12.42 -0.85
CA ALA A 454 29.31 -13.04 0.33
C ALA A 454 30.17 -12.05 1.14
N GLY A 455 29.84 -11.87 2.42
CA GLY A 455 30.50 -10.97 3.35
C GLY A 455 30.40 -9.48 2.99
N ARG A 456 29.60 -9.10 1.99
CA ARG A 456 29.44 -7.70 1.59
C ARG A 456 28.42 -6.99 2.48
N PRO A 457 28.62 -5.68 2.72
CA PRO A 457 27.62 -4.86 3.37
C PRO A 457 26.40 -4.68 2.47
N TYR A 458 25.24 -4.57 3.09
CA TYR A 458 23.98 -4.23 2.47
C TYR A 458 23.23 -3.25 3.37
N THR A 459 22.13 -2.71 2.86
CA THR A 459 21.18 -1.93 3.67
C THR A 459 19.78 -2.48 3.49
N VAL A 460 18.95 -2.35 4.51
CA VAL A 460 17.55 -2.82 4.48
C VAL A 460 16.56 -1.70 4.72
N HIS A 461 15.43 -1.75 3.99
CA HIS A 461 14.43 -0.70 3.98
C HIS A 461 13.01 -1.30 4.00
N PRO A 462 12.19 -1.04 5.03
CA PRO A 462 12.53 -0.35 6.27
C PRO A 462 13.40 -1.24 7.16
N ALA A 463 13.82 -0.72 8.30
CA ALA A 463 14.46 -1.53 9.34
C ALA A 463 13.57 -2.74 9.73
N PRO A 464 14.17 -3.86 10.19
CA PRO A 464 13.43 -5.04 10.62
C PRO A 464 12.39 -4.72 11.70
N ALA A 465 11.31 -5.50 11.71
CA ALA A 465 10.12 -5.16 12.48
C ALA A 465 10.35 -5.25 14.00
N ALA A 466 10.08 -4.15 14.70
CA ALA A 466 10.09 -4.08 16.15
C ALA A 466 8.73 -4.45 16.76
N LYS A 467 8.74 -4.92 18.01
CA LYS A 467 7.51 -5.05 18.81
C LYS A 467 7.04 -3.65 19.22
N SER A 468 5.94 -3.17 18.64
CA SER A 468 5.26 -1.97 19.11
C SER A 468 3.79 -2.25 19.40
N SER A 469 3.34 -1.84 20.57
CA SER A 469 1.92 -1.86 20.96
C SER A 469 1.17 -0.58 20.54
N SER A 470 1.89 0.43 20.02
CA SER A 470 1.26 1.69 19.60
C SER A 470 0.55 1.52 18.25
N PRO A 471 -0.75 1.89 18.15
CA PRO A 471 -1.47 1.86 16.87
C PRO A 471 -1.01 2.93 15.87
N TYR A 472 -0.18 3.89 16.29
CA TYR A 472 0.41 4.95 15.46
C TYR A 472 1.92 4.83 15.38
N ALA A 473 2.46 3.63 15.63
CA ALA A 473 3.87 3.36 15.49
C ALA A 473 4.34 3.65 14.07
N ASP A 474 5.57 4.14 14.02
CA ASP A 474 6.30 4.33 12.80
C ASP A 474 6.54 2.98 12.10
N ASP A 475 6.56 3.00 10.77
CA ASP A 475 6.88 1.86 9.92
C ASP A 475 8.18 2.06 9.12
N GLY A 476 8.87 3.20 9.31
CA GLY A 476 10.10 3.56 8.61
C GLY A 476 9.91 3.95 7.15
N ILE A 477 8.67 4.12 6.67
CA ILE A 477 8.33 4.46 5.27
C ILE A 477 7.41 5.67 5.18
N ARG A 478 6.37 5.77 6.03
CA ARG A 478 5.25 6.69 5.81
C ARG A 478 5.61 8.17 5.91
N LEU A 479 6.65 8.53 6.68
CA LEU A 479 7.06 9.95 6.80
C LEU A 479 7.95 10.41 5.64
N THR A 480 8.20 9.54 4.66
CA THR A 480 8.99 9.81 3.47
C THR A 480 8.31 9.26 2.22
N ASP A 481 6.98 9.09 2.25
CA ASP A 481 6.24 8.51 1.12
C ASP A 481 5.68 9.57 0.17
N GLY A 482 5.83 10.86 0.52
CA GLY A 482 5.36 12.01 -0.25
C GLY A 482 3.92 12.39 0.03
N PHE A 483 3.21 11.74 0.97
CA PHE A 483 1.81 12.01 1.27
C PHE A 483 1.64 12.88 2.53
N VAL A 484 1.08 14.07 2.32
CA VAL A 484 0.64 14.95 3.40
C VAL A 484 -0.80 14.61 3.80
N ALA A 485 -0.99 14.20 5.05
CA ALA A 485 -2.30 13.90 5.60
C ALA A 485 -3.07 15.21 5.87
N ARG A 486 -4.31 15.30 5.37
CA ARG A 486 -5.23 16.42 5.66
C ARG A 486 -6.42 16.02 6.51
N ALA A 487 -6.54 14.73 6.79
CA ALA A 487 -7.54 14.13 7.64
C ALA A 487 -6.89 13.03 8.50
N PHE A 488 -7.62 12.57 9.51
CA PHE A 488 -7.11 11.52 10.39
C PHE A 488 -7.23 10.16 9.72
N LEU A 489 -6.11 9.69 9.18
CA LEU A 489 -5.96 8.36 8.62
C LEU A 489 -4.78 7.69 9.32
N ARG A 490 -5.07 6.67 10.15
CA ARG A 490 -4.08 6.00 11.04
C ARG A 490 -2.77 5.63 10.33
N HIS A 491 -2.82 5.26 9.06
CA HIS A 491 -1.67 4.79 8.28
C HIS A 491 -0.82 5.89 7.65
N ASP A 492 -1.33 7.11 7.61
CA ASP A 492 -0.65 8.24 6.95
C ASP A 492 0.01 9.15 7.98
N ILE A 493 0.00 8.74 9.26
CA ILE A 493 0.51 9.52 10.36
C ILE A 493 1.29 8.63 11.33
N THR A 494 2.38 9.16 11.85
CA THR A 494 3.10 8.65 13.01
C THR A 494 2.80 9.55 14.19
N GLY A 495 2.50 8.96 15.35
CA GLY A 495 1.86 9.67 16.46
C GLY A 495 2.39 9.35 17.83
N TRP A 496 2.48 10.38 18.68
CA TRP A 496 2.91 10.25 20.07
C TRP A 496 2.00 11.02 21.03
N SER A 497 1.57 10.38 22.11
CA SER A 497 0.78 10.98 23.19
C SER A 497 1.62 11.34 24.43
N THR A 498 2.76 10.69 24.61
CA THR A 498 3.65 10.82 25.78
C THR A 498 5.08 11.09 25.33
N GLY A 499 5.90 11.67 26.21
CA GLY A 499 7.28 12.08 25.89
C GLY A 499 7.34 13.47 25.26
N ARG A 500 8.25 14.33 25.71
CA ARG A 500 8.31 15.73 25.25
C ARG A 500 8.89 15.87 23.84
N GLU A 501 9.93 15.11 23.56
CA GLU A 501 10.70 15.22 22.32
C GLU A 501 10.62 13.91 21.54
N HIS A 502 10.36 14.02 20.24
CA HIS A 502 10.33 12.89 19.33
C HIS A 502 11.26 13.16 18.15
N LEU A 503 12.29 12.35 18.02
CA LEU A 503 13.29 12.46 16.96
C LEU A 503 12.81 11.75 15.70
N ILE A 504 13.08 12.29 14.53
CA ILE A 504 13.02 11.60 13.24
C ILE A 504 14.38 11.78 12.58
N ALA A 505 15.17 10.72 12.46
CA ALA A 505 16.48 10.75 11.82
C ALA A 505 16.40 10.12 10.43
N LEU A 506 16.78 10.86 9.39
CA LEU A 506 16.74 10.45 7.98
C LEU A 506 18.16 10.23 7.44
N ASP A 507 18.35 9.20 6.62
CA ASP A 507 19.51 9.03 5.72
C ASP A 507 19.04 9.32 4.29
N LEU A 508 19.61 10.36 3.67
CA LEU A 508 19.30 10.80 2.31
C LEU A 508 19.97 9.94 1.24
N LEU A 509 20.69 8.89 1.64
CA LEU A 509 21.37 7.91 0.76
C LEU A 509 22.50 8.52 -0.09
N GLY A 510 22.74 9.82 0.07
CA GLY A 510 23.73 10.61 -0.63
C GLY A 510 23.74 12.04 -0.09
N ARG A 511 24.77 12.82 -0.46
CA ARG A 511 24.83 14.24 -0.12
C ARG A 511 24.04 15.01 -1.15
N VAL A 512 22.91 15.58 -0.74
CA VAL A 512 22.01 16.31 -1.63
C VAL A 512 21.85 17.73 -1.10
N PRO A 513 22.08 18.78 -1.92
CA PRO A 513 21.81 20.15 -1.51
C PRO A 513 20.35 20.33 -1.10
N CYS A 514 20.13 20.69 0.16
CA CYS A 514 18.80 20.94 0.72
C CYS A 514 18.62 22.45 0.91
N ARG A 515 17.48 22.96 0.48
CA ARG A 515 17.08 24.36 0.66
C ARG A 515 16.05 24.53 1.76
N LYS A 516 15.22 23.52 1.99
CA LYS A 516 14.14 23.62 2.97
C LYS A 516 13.74 22.24 3.48
N VAL A 517 13.44 22.18 4.77
CA VAL A 517 12.85 21.01 5.42
C VAL A 517 11.51 21.42 5.99
N THR A 518 10.47 20.69 5.63
CA THR A 518 9.11 20.89 6.14
C THR A 518 8.61 19.60 6.78
N VAL A 519 8.34 19.67 8.08
CA VAL A 519 7.64 18.58 8.78
C VAL A 519 6.15 18.88 8.75
N TRP A 520 5.39 18.03 8.06
CA TRP A 520 3.94 18.15 7.92
C TRP A 520 3.26 17.45 9.07
N THR A 521 2.64 18.25 9.95
CA THR A 521 1.87 17.76 11.09
C THR A 521 0.38 17.79 10.81
N LEU A 522 -0.39 16.98 11.54
CA LEU A 522 -1.85 17.10 11.60
C LEU A 522 -2.22 17.81 12.89
N ALA A 523 -3.02 18.87 12.82
CA ALA A 523 -3.39 19.70 13.97
C ALA A 523 -4.82 20.26 13.84
N GLY A 524 -5.36 20.87 14.90
CA GLY A 524 -6.68 21.53 14.86
C GLY A 524 -7.66 21.09 15.95
N GLY A 525 -7.29 20.05 16.71
CA GLY A 525 -7.91 19.74 17.99
C GLY A 525 -8.86 18.53 18.01
N LEU A 526 -9.31 18.05 16.85
CA LEU A 526 -10.15 16.86 16.77
C LEU A 526 -9.37 15.62 17.28
N HIS A 527 -10.06 14.68 17.94
CA HIS A 527 -9.47 13.47 18.52
C HIS A 527 -8.31 13.71 19.52
N GLY A 528 -8.17 14.94 20.05
CA GLY A 528 -7.05 15.30 20.92
C GLY A 528 -5.72 15.49 20.18
N ILE A 529 -5.74 15.56 18.85
CA ILE A 529 -4.57 15.87 18.01
C ILE A 529 -4.29 17.36 18.10
N ARG A 530 -3.07 17.73 18.48
CA ARG A 530 -2.67 19.10 18.77
C ARG A 530 -1.37 19.45 18.07
N ALA A 531 -1.27 20.70 17.65
CA ALA A 531 -0.04 21.23 17.06
C ALA A 531 1.15 21.11 18.03
N PRO A 532 2.32 20.62 17.57
CA PRO A 532 3.56 20.68 18.34
C PRO A 532 3.91 22.11 18.76
N GLU A 533 4.66 22.28 19.84
CA GLU A 533 5.19 23.57 20.27
C GLU A 533 6.23 24.10 19.27
N ALA A 534 7.09 23.20 18.79
CA ALA A 534 8.11 23.50 17.81
C ALA A 534 8.57 22.24 17.06
N VAL A 535 9.24 22.46 15.94
CA VAL A 535 10.07 21.47 15.25
C VAL A 535 11.46 22.04 15.10
N VAL A 536 12.47 21.27 15.53
CA VAL A 536 13.88 21.65 15.44
C VAL A 536 14.55 20.77 14.39
N VAL A 537 15.30 21.36 13.47
CA VAL A 537 16.03 20.62 12.43
C VAL A 537 17.52 20.72 12.69
N ALA A 538 18.21 19.58 12.59
CA ALA A 538 19.66 19.49 12.69
C ALA A 538 20.20 18.61 11.56
N VAL A 539 21.44 18.88 11.15
CA VAL A 539 22.15 18.09 10.13
C VAL A 539 23.41 17.51 10.71
N GLN A 540 23.82 16.37 10.18
CA GLN A 540 25.10 15.75 10.53
C GLN A 540 26.21 16.31 9.64
N ASP A 541 27.33 16.71 10.25
CA ASP A 541 28.53 17.12 9.52
C ASP A 541 29.39 15.92 9.08
N ASN A 542 30.54 16.20 8.46
CA ASN A 542 31.44 15.16 7.92
C ASN A 542 32.15 14.36 9.01
N GLN A 543 32.17 14.85 10.25
CA GLN A 543 32.79 14.20 11.40
C GLN A 543 31.76 13.41 12.22
N GLY A 544 30.50 13.40 11.78
CA GLY A 544 29.42 12.70 12.46
C GLY A 544 28.73 13.53 13.55
N ASN A 545 29.12 14.80 13.74
CA ASN A 545 28.52 15.66 14.77
C ASN A 545 27.21 16.28 14.27
N TRP A 546 26.26 16.42 15.17
CA TRP A 546 24.96 17.02 14.87
C TRP A 546 24.95 18.51 15.18
N ARG A 547 24.56 19.33 14.20
CA ARG A 547 24.41 20.78 14.34
C ARG A 547 22.97 21.21 14.06
N GLU A 548 22.36 21.96 14.98
CA GLU A 548 21.05 22.61 14.75
C GLU A 548 21.19 23.64 13.62
N VAL A 549 20.30 23.54 12.62
CA VAL A 549 20.25 24.47 11.48
C VAL A 549 19.06 25.41 11.56
N GLY A 550 18.06 25.10 12.38
CA GLY A 550 16.98 26.02 12.69
C GLY A 550 15.81 25.37 13.40
N ARG A 551 14.81 26.19 13.71
CA ARG A 551 13.57 25.76 14.36
C ARG A 551 12.36 26.50 13.79
N SER A 552 11.24 25.80 13.76
CA SER A 552 9.94 26.33 13.38
C SER A 552 9.01 26.24 14.59
N LEU A 553 8.31 27.33 14.91
CA LEU A 553 7.44 27.42 16.09
C LEU A 553 5.97 27.24 15.70
N ARG A 554 5.16 26.79 16.66
CA ARG A 554 3.70 26.79 16.53
C ARG A 554 3.21 28.20 16.14
N PRO A 555 2.34 28.36 15.13
CA PRO A 555 1.75 29.65 14.84
C PRO A 555 0.97 30.18 16.06
N ALA A 556 1.21 31.44 16.41
CA ALA A 556 0.65 32.05 17.62
C ALA A 556 -0.87 32.21 17.54
N ASP A 557 -1.40 32.43 16.34
CA ASP A 557 -2.81 32.63 16.01
C ASP A 557 -3.57 31.32 15.73
N LEU A 558 -2.91 30.16 15.81
CA LEU A 558 -3.54 28.87 15.53
C LEU A 558 -4.61 28.54 16.59
N LEU A 559 -5.87 28.56 16.16
CA LEU A 559 -7.04 28.19 16.95
C LEU A 559 -7.47 26.75 16.67
N GLU A 560 -7.39 25.89 17.69
CA GLU A 560 -7.70 24.46 17.58
C GLU A 560 -9.13 24.17 18.04
N LYS A 561 -10.11 24.55 17.20
CA LYS A 561 -11.55 24.49 17.50
C LYS A 561 -12.22 23.13 17.21
N GLY A 562 -11.44 22.08 16.94
CA GLY A 562 -11.94 20.72 16.72
C GLY A 562 -11.99 20.27 15.26
N GLY A 563 -11.34 20.98 14.34
CA GLY A 563 -11.07 20.51 12.98
C GLY A 563 -9.75 19.74 12.89
N LEU A 564 -9.41 19.19 11.72
CA LEU A 564 -8.05 18.75 11.39
C LEU A 564 -7.58 19.43 10.13
N VAL A 565 -6.32 19.88 10.14
CA VAL A 565 -5.64 20.51 9.01
C VAL A 565 -4.19 20.04 8.97
N ALA A 566 -3.64 19.93 7.77
CA ALA A 566 -2.20 19.80 7.58
C ALA A 566 -1.54 21.12 7.99
N LEU A 567 -0.57 21.06 8.90
CA LEU A 567 0.15 22.20 9.45
C LEU A 567 1.66 22.02 9.21
N PRO A 568 2.27 22.81 8.32
CA PRO A 568 3.69 22.73 8.01
C PRO A 568 4.56 23.42 9.07
N TYR A 569 5.64 22.76 9.46
CA TYR A 569 6.74 23.36 10.23
C TYR A 569 7.99 23.39 9.34
N SER A 570 8.30 24.56 8.78
CA SER A 570 9.38 24.72 7.82
C SER A 570 10.62 25.39 8.43
N VAL A 571 11.79 24.87 8.09
CA VAL A 571 13.12 25.44 8.36
C VAL A 571 13.84 25.62 7.04
N GLN A 572 14.40 26.80 6.80
CA GLN A 572 15.23 27.08 5.62
C GLN A 572 16.66 26.60 5.86
N LEU A 573 17.30 26.12 4.80
CA LEU A 573 18.69 25.69 4.79
C LEU A 573 19.43 26.47 3.70
N ASP A 574 20.67 26.86 3.99
CA ASP A 574 21.49 27.66 3.08
C ASP A 574 22.15 26.80 1.98
N GLY A 575 21.40 25.87 1.38
CA GLY A 575 21.92 24.94 0.37
C GLY A 575 22.89 23.89 0.91
N THR A 576 22.87 23.63 2.23
CA THR A 576 23.70 22.60 2.87
C THR A 576 23.42 21.24 2.23
N ALA A 577 24.46 20.44 1.98
CA ALA A 577 24.32 19.10 1.39
C ALA A 577 24.58 17.98 2.42
N PRO A 578 23.67 17.78 3.41
CA PRO A 578 23.84 16.73 4.39
C PRO A 578 23.62 15.35 3.75
N ARG A 579 24.20 14.31 4.36
CA ARG A 579 23.77 12.93 4.15
C ARG A 579 22.70 12.53 5.15
N ALA A 580 22.84 12.97 6.40
CA ALA A 580 21.90 12.67 7.47
C ALA A 580 21.28 13.94 8.05
N LEU A 581 19.98 13.88 8.31
CA LEU A 581 19.17 14.96 8.86
C LEU A 581 18.35 14.45 10.03
N ARG A 582 18.12 15.28 11.04
CA ARG A 582 17.18 14.99 12.12
C ARG A 582 16.16 16.11 12.27
N ALA A 583 14.91 15.72 12.48
CA ALA A 583 13.83 16.60 12.91
C ALA A 583 13.36 16.18 14.31
N THR A 584 13.42 17.09 15.28
CA THR A 584 12.94 16.87 16.65
C THR A 584 11.61 17.59 16.85
N ILE A 585 10.56 16.81 17.12
CA ILE A 585 9.20 17.31 17.34
C ILE A 585 9.02 17.57 18.83
N ILE A 586 8.77 18.83 19.20
CA ILE A 586 8.57 19.23 20.59
C ILE A 586 7.08 19.26 20.87
N ARG A 587 6.57 18.22 21.53
CA ARG A 587 5.15 18.09 21.86
C ARG A 587 4.82 18.83 23.16
N LYS A 588 3.69 19.54 23.16
CA LYS A 588 3.15 20.25 24.32
C LYS A 588 2.16 19.39 25.11
N THR A 589 0.99 19.11 24.52
CA THR A 589 -0.10 18.31 25.11
C THR A 589 -0.83 17.55 24.01
N GLY A 590 -1.61 16.53 24.40
CA GLY A 590 -2.36 15.71 23.45
C GLY A 590 -1.47 14.88 22.54
N TRP A 591 -2.01 14.49 21.39
CA TRP A 591 -1.28 13.76 20.36
C TRP A 591 -0.53 14.70 19.43
N ALA A 592 0.78 14.52 19.27
CA ALA A 592 1.52 15.06 18.14
C ALA A 592 1.50 14.02 17.02
N MET A 593 1.01 14.40 15.84
CA MET A 593 0.88 13.53 14.67
C MET A 593 1.65 14.15 13.49
N VAL A 594 2.56 13.40 12.90
CA VAL A 594 3.36 13.79 11.73
C VAL A 594 2.97 12.90 10.56
N SER A 595 2.81 13.47 9.38
CA SER A 595 2.49 12.73 8.15
C SER A 595 3.65 12.62 7.18
N GLU A 596 4.51 13.63 7.09
CA GLU A 596 5.58 13.67 6.09
C GLU A 596 6.73 14.58 6.54
N VAL A 597 7.96 14.20 6.20
CA VAL A 597 9.15 15.06 6.26
C VAL A 597 9.56 15.38 4.83
N GLN A 598 9.08 16.52 4.34
CA GLN A 598 9.39 17.00 3.00
C GLN A 598 10.72 17.76 2.99
N ILE A 599 11.65 17.32 2.16
CA ILE A 599 12.90 18.01 1.84
C ILE A 599 12.85 18.53 0.40
N GLU A 600 13.21 19.80 0.22
CA GLU A 600 13.32 20.53 -1.06
C GLU A 600 14.76 20.89 -1.41
#